data_AF-A0A2C5YX34-F1
#
_entry.id   AF-A0A2C5YX34-F1
#
_cell.length_a   1.000
_cell.length_b   1.000
_cell.length_c   1.000
_cell.angle_alpha   90.00
_cell.angle_beta   90.00
_cell.angle_gamma   90.00
#
_symmetry.space_group_name_H-M   'P 1'
#
loop_
_entity.id
_entity.type
_entity.pdbx_description
1 polymer ?
#
loop_
_entity_poly.entity_id
_entity_poly.type
_entity_poly.pdbx_seq_one_letter_code
_entity_poly.pdbx_strand_id
1 'polypeptide(L)' 'METELAREKMWARIYLIPLLQAEEDRDQVRRYWADQQREQELLGENMRVYHSDRFVRPTLSISPPTTK' A
#
# COMPACT_ATOMS: atom_id res chain seq x y z
N MET A 1 22.76 8.12 28.54
CA MET A 1 21.34 8.53 28.51
C MET A 1 20.76 8.40 27.10
N GLU A 2 21.40 8.93 26.05
CA GLU A 2 20.87 8.87 24.68
C GLU A 2 20.73 7.45 24.07
N THR A 3 21.60 6.51 24.47
CA THR A 3 21.58 5.13 23.97
C THR A 3 20.34 4.34 24.39
N GLU A 4 19.88 4.54 25.63
CA GLU A 4 18.69 3.85 26.16
C GLU A 4 17.41 4.44 25.57
N LEU A 5 17.34 5.76 25.39
CA LEU A 5 16.21 6.42 24.71
C LEU A 5 16.09 5.96 23.24
N ALA A 6 17.21 5.83 22.53
CA ALA A 6 17.22 5.31 21.16
C ALA A 6 16.78 3.84 21.11
N ARG A 7 17.18 3.02 22.09
CA ARG A 7 16.77 1.63 22.23
C ARG A 7 15.26 1.52 22.51
N GLU A 8 14.74 2.31 23.45
CA GLU A 8 13.30 2.38 23.75
C GLU A 8 12.50 2.75 22.51
N LYS A 9 12.91 3.79 21.78
CA LYS A 9 12.30 4.19 20.50
C LYS A 9 12.34 3.06 19.46
N MET A 10 13.44 2.31 19.40
CA MET A 10 13.58 1.17 18.49
C MET A 10 12.60 0.04 18.84
N TRP A 11 12.53 -0.33 20.12
CA TRP A 11 11.60 -1.36 20.59
C TRP A 11 10.15 -0.96 20.38
N ALA A 12 9.78 0.28 20.70
CA ALA A 12 8.44 0.80 20.43
C ALA A 12 8.06 0.63 18.93
N ARG A 13 9.00 0.89 18.01
CA ARG A 13 8.77 0.64 16.58
C ARG A 13 8.58 -0.85 16.26
N ILE A 14 9.44 -1.73 16.77
CA ILE A 14 9.36 -3.19 16.49
C ILE A 14 7.98 -3.74 16.87
N TYR A 15 7.41 -3.30 18.00
CA TYR A 15 6.09 -3.74 18.43
C TYR A 15 4.94 -3.12 17.64
N LEU A 16 5.10 -1.89 17.14
CA LEU A 16 4.05 -1.18 16.40
C LEU A 16 4.06 -1.47 14.89
N ILE A 17 5.22 -1.78 14.31
CA ILE A 17 5.38 -2.03 12.86
C ILE A 17 4.40 -3.09 12.35
N PRO A 18 4.22 -4.26 13.00
CA PRO A 18 3.30 -5.27 12.48
C PRO A 18 1.85 -4.76 12.35
N LEU A 19 1.40 -3.96 13.31
CA LEU A 19 0.06 -3.35 13.27
C LEU A 19 -0.04 -2.33 12.15
N LEU A 20 0.92 -1.42 12.05
CA LEU A 20 0.93 -0.38 11.02
C LEU A 20 1.03 -0.98 9.61
N GLN A 21 1.87 -2.00 9.44
CA GLN A 21 2.04 -2.71 8.18
C GLN A 21 0.75 -3.41 7.76
N ALA A 22 0.05 -4.06 8.71
CA ALA A 22 -1.22 -4.72 8.42
C ALA A 22 -2.32 -3.73 8.01
N GLU A 23 -2.41 -2.57 8.65
CA GLU A 23 -3.36 -1.53 8.26
C GLU A 23 -3.03 -0.97 6.87
N GLU A 24 -1.75 -0.72 6.58
CA GLU A 24 -1.34 -0.25 5.26
C GLU A 24 -1.63 -1.29 4.18
N ASP A 25 -1.29 -2.57 4.41
CA ASP A 25 -1.54 -3.64 3.43
C ASP A 25 -3.04 -3.81 3.14
N ARG A 26 -3.93 -3.64 4.14
CA ARG A 26 -5.38 -3.62 3.93
C ARG A 26 -5.83 -2.49 3.02
N ASP A 27 -5.33 -1.27 3.25
CA ASP A 27 -5.70 -0.12 2.42
C ASP A 27 -5.16 -0.25 0.99
N GLN A 28 -3.94 -0.78 0.83
CA GLN A 28 -3.35 -1.04 -0.48
C GLN A 28 -4.17 -2.05 -1.28
N VAL A 29 -4.59 -3.15 -0.66
CA VAL A 29 -5.45 -4.16 -1.27
C VAL A 29 -6.79 -3.57 -1.70
N ARG A 30 -7.40 -2.72 -0.85
CA ARG A 30 -8.65 -2.03 -1.16
C ARG A 30 -8.52 -1.15 -2.40
N ARG A 31 -7.46 -0.35 -2.49
CA ARG A 31 -7.19 0.53 -3.65
C ARG A 31 -6.92 -0.29 -4.92
N TYR A 32 -6.11 -1.34 -4.80
CA TYR A 32 -5.79 -2.22 -5.93
C TYR A 32 -7.03 -2.83 -6.57
N TRP A 33 -7.95 -3.38 -5.77
CA TRP A 33 -9.19 -3.94 -6.33
C TRP A 33 -10.12 -2.89 -6.90
N ALA A 34 -10.21 -1.70 -6.29
CA ALA A 34 -10.99 -0.60 -6.83
C ALA A 34 -10.45 -0.10 -8.19
N ASP A 35 -9.13 -0.09 -8.36
CA ASP A 35 -8.51 0.31 -9.63
C ASP A 35 -8.68 -0.78 -10.70
N GLN A 36 -8.55 -2.07 -10.35
CA GLN A 36 -8.83 -3.18 -11.27
C GLN A 36 -10.29 -3.21 -11.72
N GLN A 37 -11.25 -2.95 -10.83
CA GLN A 37 -12.65 -2.84 -11.22
C GLN A 37 -12.88 -1.67 -12.19
N ARG A 38 -12.27 -0.52 -11.93
CA ARG A 38 -12.37 0.65 -12.79
C ARG A 38 -11.73 0.43 -14.15
N GLU A 39 -10.57 -0.22 -14.20
CA GLU A 39 -9.89 -0.59 -15.45
C GLU A 39 -10.76 -1.54 -16.27
N GLN A 40 -11.32 -2.57 -15.62
CA GLN A 40 -12.24 -3.52 -16.24
C GLN A 40 -13.50 -2.86 -16.80
N GLU A 41 -14.08 -1.87 -16.10
CA GLU A 41 -15.25 -1.11 -16.57
C GLU A 41 -14.94 -0.22 -17.77
N LEU A 42 -13.75 0.38 -17.81
CA LEU A 42 -13.36 1.33 -18.86
C LEU A 42 -12.78 0.65 -20.11
N LEU A 43 -12.00 -0.42 -19.93
CA LEU A 43 -11.21 -1.05 -20.99
C LEU A 43 -11.73 -2.45 -21.36
N GLY A 44 -12.61 -3.04 -20.54
CA GLY A 44 -13.18 -4.37 -20.78
C GLY A 44 -12.26 -5.54 -20.39
N GLU A 45 -11.02 -5.29 -19.99
CA GLU A 45 -10.10 -6.27 -19.39
C GLU A 45 -9.05 -5.58 -18.50
N ASN A 46 -8.45 -6.34 -17.58
CA ASN A 46 -7.31 -5.87 -16.78
C ASN A 46 -6.01 -6.17 -17.53
N MET A 47 -5.23 -5.13 -17.84
CA MET A 47 -3.99 -5.29 -18.59
C MET A 47 -2.81 -5.62 -17.66
N ARG A 48 -2.07 -6.67 -18.02
CA ARG A 48 -0.87 -7.10 -17.28
C ARG A 48 0.39 -6.56 -17.94
N VAL A 49 1.14 -5.73 -17.22
CA VAL A 49 2.41 -5.15 -17.72
C VAL A 49 3.58 -6.13 -17.62
N TYR A 50 3.66 -6.90 -16.53
CA TYR A 50 4.78 -7.80 -16.24
C TYR A 50 4.45 -9.26 -16.55
N HIS A 51 5.34 -9.98 -17.23
CA HIS A 51 5.15 -11.38 -17.62
C HIS A 51 5.37 -12.41 -16.48
N SER A 52 5.58 -11.98 -15.23
CA SER A 52 5.81 -12.84 -14.05
C SER A 52 4.61 -12.87 -13.10
N ASP A 53 4.27 -14.00 -12.50
CA ASP A 53 3.05 -14.12 -11.65
C ASP A 53 3.21 -13.49 -10.25
N ARG A 54 4.34 -12.81 -10.02
CA ARG A 54 4.60 -12.05 -8.79
C ARG A 54 3.70 -10.82 -8.74
N PHE A 55 3.09 -10.60 -7.59
CA PHE A 55 2.41 -9.34 -7.29
C PHE A 55 3.41 -8.18 -7.23
N VAL A 56 3.16 -7.14 -8.03
CA VAL A 56 3.92 -5.88 -8.02
C VAL A 56 2.98 -4.77 -7.58
N ARG A 57 3.36 -4.06 -6.52
CA ARG A 57 2.59 -2.92 -6.03
C ARG A 57 2.55 -1.83 -7.10
N PRO A 58 1.38 -1.22 -7.41
CA PRO A 58 1.31 -0.09 -8.32
C PRO A 58 2.17 1.07 -7.82
N THR A 59 3.03 1.61 -8.69
CA THR A 59 3.91 2.75 -8.34
C THR A 59 3.14 4.06 -8.20
N LEU A 60 2.06 4.21 -8.97
CA LEU A 60 1.23 5.41 -9.02
C LEU A 60 -0.20 5.02 -8.70
N SER A 61 -0.83 5.78 -7.81
CA SER A 61 -2.26 5.65 -7.49
C SER A 61 -2.98 6.92 -7.87
N ILE A 62 -4.22 6.79 -8.36
CA ILE A 62 -5.07 7.94 -8.66
C ILE A 62 -5.46 8.60 -7.34
N SER A 63 -4.97 9.82 -7.10
CA SER A 63 -5.45 10.65 -5.99
C SER A 63 -6.79 11.30 -6.37
N PRO A 64 -7.77 11.40 -5.46
CA PRO A 64 -8.97 12.17 -5.73
C PRO A 64 -8.61 13.63 -6.07
N PRO A 65 -9.41 14.29 -6.93
CA PRO A 65 -9.20 15.70 -7.22
C PRO A 65 -9.38 16.53 -5.95
N THR A 66 -8.56 17.56 -5.78
CA THR A 66 -8.72 18.51 -4.68
C THR A 66 -10.07 19.20 -4.81
N THR A 67 -10.95 19.05 -3.83
CA THR A 67 -12.21 19.80 -3.75
C THR A 67 -11.87 21.28 -3.64
N LYS A 68 -12.41 22.11 -4.54
CA LYS A 68 -12.29 23.58 -4.49
C LYS A 68 -13.04 24.15 -3.30
#